data_AF-A0A7S0ZZB9-F1
#
_entry.id   AF-A0A7S0ZZB9-F1
#
_cell.length_a   1.000
_cell.length_b   1.000
_cell.length_c   1.000
_cell.angle_alpha   90.00
_cell.angle_beta   90.00
_cell.angle_gamma   90.00
#
_symmetry.space_group_name_H-M   'P 1'
#
loop_
_entity.id
_entity.type
_entity.pdbx_description
1 polymer ?
#
loop_
_entity_poly.entity_id
_entity_poly.type
_entity_poly.pdbx_seq_one_letter_code
_entity_poly.pdbx_strand_id
1 'polypeptide(L)'
;GLQRYIGYVEDVFHRSQVENAPPRHVVEAMSAALASHGHHSKSLVNVDGYVVDIVVEGPLPVAVLYHSQQTLHQTTREPLGHTMMRQRHLKRRFAVINVPGDTWETLDDDARAAF
;
A
#
# COMPACT_ATOMS: atom_id res chain seq x y z
N GLY A 1 32.66 3.66 4.46
CA GLY A 1 32.12 4.71 3.58
C GLY A 1 30.78 4.32 3.01
N LEU A 2 30.75 3.30 2.14
CA LEU A 2 29.55 2.89 1.38
C LEU A 2 28.38 2.36 2.23
N GLN A 3 28.64 1.51 3.22
CA GLN A 3 27.59 0.93 4.08
C GLN A 3 26.82 1.96 4.90
N ARG A 4 27.48 3.04 5.37
CA ARG A 4 26.80 4.13 6.08
C ARG A 4 25.91 4.95 5.15
N TYR A 5 26.34 5.15 3.91
CA TYR A 5 25.56 5.85 2.90
C TYR A 5 24.32 5.06 2.48
N ILE A 6 24.46 3.74 2.29
CA ILE A 6 23.34 2.83 1.99
C ILE A 6 22.30 2.87 3.11
N GLY A 7 22.73 2.76 4.38
CA GLY A 7 21.81 2.86 5.52
C GLY A 7 21.08 4.20 5.60
N TYR A 8 21.75 5.32 5.33
CA TYR A 8 21.10 6.64 5.31
C TYR A 8 20.04 6.77 4.20
N VAL A 9 20.34 6.26 3.00
CA VAL A 9 19.41 6.30 1.87
C VAL A 9 18.21 5.38 2.12
N GLU A 10 18.43 4.18 2.68
CA GLU A 10 17.36 3.27 3.09
C GLU A 10 16.44 3.90 4.15
N ASP A 11 17.01 4.57 5.16
CA ASP A 11 16.24 5.24 6.20
C ASP A 11 15.39 6.40 5.67
N VAL A 12 15.93 7.21 4.75
CA VAL A 12 15.19 8.34 4.14
C VAL A 12 14.09 7.83 3.22
N PHE A 13 14.39 6.82 2.40
CA PHE A 13 13.40 6.21 1.51
C PHE A 13 12.27 5.55 2.28
N HIS A 14 12.59 4.71 3.28
CA HIS A 14 11.61 4.07 4.13
C HIS A 14 10.75 5.11 4.87
N ARG A 15 11.36 6.15 5.44
CA ARG A 15 10.64 7.23 6.12
C ARG A 15 9.67 7.94 5.19
N SER A 16 10.10 8.27 3.97
CA SER A 16 9.20 8.88 2.98
C SER A 16 8.00 7.99 2.65
N GLN A 17 8.16 6.67 2.66
CA GLN A 17 7.05 5.76 2.40
C GLN A 17 6.10 5.64 3.60
N VAL A 18 6.64 5.67 4.82
CA VAL A 18 5.83 5.71 6.04
C VAL A 18 5.07 7.03 6.16
N GLU A 19 5.67 8.15 5.78
CA GLU A 19 5.01 9.47 5.76
C GLU A 19 3.86 9.54 4.75
N ASN A 20 3.97 8.81 3.64
CA ASN A 20 2.92 8.69 2.62
C ASN A 20 2.03 7.45 2.83
N ALA A 21 2.18 6.74 3.94
CA ALA A 21 1.36 5.59 4.24
C ALA A 21 -0.10 6.03 4.50
N PRO A 22 -1.07 5.14 4.26
CA PRO A 22 -2.46 5.49 4.45
C PRO A 22 -2.73 5.83 5.92
N PRO A 23 -3.70 6.73 6.20
CA PRO A 23 -4.12 6.98 7.57
C PRO A 23 -4.50 5.67 8.27
N ARG A 24 -4.15 5.55 9.55
CA ARG A 24 -4.35 4.32 10.32
C ARG A 24 -5.78 3.77 10.23
N HIS A 25 -6.78 4.65 10.30
CA HIS A 25 -8.19 4.25 10.22
C HIS A 25 -8.57 3.62 8.86
N VAL A 26 -7.93 4.03 7.76
CA VAL A 26 -8.14 3.44 6.42
C VAL A 26 -7.60 2.01 6.40
N VAL A 27 -6.39 1.82 6.91
CA VAL A 27 -5.74 0.50 6.99
C VAL A 27 -6.53 -0.46 7.88
N GLU A 28 -7.02 0.02 9.02
CA GLU A 28 -7.87 -0.74 9.94
C GLU A 28 -9.21 -1.11 9.29
N ALA A 29 -9.87 -0.18 8.60
CA ALA A 29 -11.13 -0.44 7.90
C ALA A 29 -10.96 -1.47 6.77
N MET A 30 -9.90 -1.35 5.96
CA MET A 30 -9.59 -2.33 4.91
C MET A 30 -9.28 -3.71 5.50
N SER A 31 -8.52 -3.77 6.59
CA SER A 31 -8.22 -5.04 7.26
C SER A 31 -9.48 -5.67 7.85
N ALA A 32 -10.42 -4.87 8.37
CA ALA A 32 -11.70 -5.34 8.86
C ALA A 32 -12.59 -5.89 7.73
N ALA A 33 -12.66 -5.20 6.58
CA ALA A 33 -13.38 -5.65 5.39
C ALA A 33 -12.82 -6.96 4.82
N LEU A 34 -11.50 -7.14 4.85
CA LEU A 34 -10.85 -8.41 4.49
C LEU A 34 -11.18 -9.52 5.49
N ALA A 35 -11.14 -9.20 6.79
CA ALA A 35 -11.44 -10.15 7.85
C ALA A 35 -12.91 -10.62 7.82
N SER A 36 -13.87 -9.76 7.46
CA SER A 36 -15.28 -10.16 7.32
C SER A 36 -15.49 -11.19 6.20
N HIS A 37 -14.56 -11.27 5.25
CA HIS A 37 -14.53 -12.27 4.18
C HIS A 37 -13.64 -13.48 4.51
N GLY A 38 -13.13 -13.58 5.74
CA GLY A 38 -12.29 -14.69 6.18
C GLY A 38 -10.84 -14.61 5.68
N HIS A 39 -10.39 -13.45 5.21
CA HIS A 39 -9.01 -13.25 4.79
C HIS A 39 -8.16 -12.73 5.95
N HIS A 40 -7.00 -13.36 6.15
CA HIS A 40 -5.99 -12.86 7.08
C HIS A 40 -5.07 -11.88 6.36
N SER A 41 -4.86 -10.72 6.98
CA SER A 41 -4.04 -9.65 6.41
C SER A 41 -3.03 -9.09 7.41
N LYS A 42 -1.92 -8.59 6.88
CA LYS A 42 -0.89 -7.83 7.62
C LYS A 42 -0.79 -6.44 7.03
N SER A 43 -0.78 -5.42 7.88
CA SER A 43 -0.66 -4.02 7.47
C SER A 43 0.78 -3.51 7.53
N LEU A 44 1.10 -2.53 6.68
CA LEU A 44 2.37 -1.79 6.67
C LEU A 44 3.60 -2.71 6.66
N VAL A 45 3.57 -3.72 5.80
CA VAL A 45 4.62 -4.74 5.69
C VAL A 45 5.78 -4.20 4.87
N ASN A 46 7.01 -4.27 5.40
CA ASN A 46 8.21 -3.95 4.64
C ASN A 46 8.63 -5.12 3.76
N VAL A 47 8.73 -4.89 2.46
CA VAL A 47 9.19 -5.84 1.44
C VAL A 47 10.36 -5.21 0.68
N ASP A 48 11.59 -5.61 1.00
CA ASP A 48 12.84 -5.07 0.42
C ASP A 48 12.94 -3.53 0.45
N GLY A 49 12.53 -2.93 1.56
CA GLY A 49 12.52 -1.48 1.72
C GLY A 49 11.28 -0.79 1.13
N TYR A 50 10.34 -1.53 0.51
CA TYR A 50 9.04 -1.01 0.13
C TYR A 50 7.98 -1.29 1.21
N VAL A 51 7.31 -0.24 1.69
CA VAL A 51 6.14 -0.37 2.57
C VAL A 51 4.92 -0.73 1.72
N VAL A 52 4.36 -1.91 2.00
CA VAL A 52 3.10 -2.41 1.45
C VAL A 52 1.98 -2.13 2.44
N ASP A 53 0.94 -1.46 1.98
CA ASP A 53 -0.11 -0.97 2.87
C ASP A 53 -0.86 -2.12 3.54
N ILE A 54 -1.28 -3.13 2.76
CA ILE A 54 -1.83 -4.39 3.29
C ILE A 54 -1.36 -5.57 2.43
N VAL A 55 -0.97 -6.66 3.08
CA VAL A 55 -0.70 -7.96 2.47
C VAL A 55 -1.76 -8.95 2.92
N VAL A 56 -2.49 -9.54 1.97
CA VAL A 56 -3.39 -10.66 2.22
C VAL A 56 -2.62 -11.96 2.08
N GLU A 57 -2.66 -12.79 3.11
CA GLU A 57 -1.95 -14.06 3.14
C GLU A 57 -2.69 -15.15 2.35
N GLY A 58 -1.94 -16.00 1.69
CA GLY A 58 -2.47 -17.12 0.91
C GLY A 58 -1.42 -17.78 0.04
N PRO A 59 -1.78 -18.85 -0.70
CA PRO A 59 -0.88 -19.53 -1.64
C PRO A 59 -0.33 -18.59 -2.73
N LEU A 60 -1.15 -17.60 -3.12
CA LEU A 60 -0.76 -16.48 -3.96
C LEU A 60 -0.99 -15.19 -3.16
N PRO A 61 0.04 -14.60 -2.54
CA PRO A 61 -0.15 -13.45 -1.69
C PRO A 61 -0.54 -12.22 -2.51
N VAL A 62 -1.42 -11.39 -1.94
CA VAL A 62 -1.94 -10.18 -2.58
C VAL A 62 -1.44 -8.95 -1.84
N ALA A 63 -0.87 -8.01 -2.56
CA ALA A 63 -0.51 -6.69 -2.06
C ALA A 63 -1.61 -5.69 -2.43
N VAL A 64 -2.25 -5.10 -1.43
CA VAL A 64 -3.21 -4.02 -1.59
C VAL A 64 -2.48 -2.71 -1.35
N LEU A 65 -2.53 -1.82 -2.34
CA LEU A 65 -1.90 -0.51 -2.31
C LEU A 65 -2.97 0.57 -2.35
N TYR A 66 -3.03 1.39 -1.31
CA TYR A 66 -3.90 2.55 -1.24
C TYR A 66 -3.25 3.74 -1.92
N HIS A 67 -4.04 4.49 -2.69
CA HIS A 67 -3.59 5.68 -3.39
C HIS A 67 -4.33 6.92 -2.90
N SER A 68 -3.67 7.68 -2.05
CA SER A 68 -4.12 9.02 -1.65
C SER A 68 -3.76 10.05 -2.73
N GLN A 69 -4.19 11.30 -2.56
CA GLN A 69 -3.75 12.38 -3.44
C GLN A 69 -2.23 12.61 -3.42
N GLN A 70 -1.51 12.10 -2.40
CA GLN A 70 -0.06 12.23 -2.29
C GLN A 70 0.71 11.21 -3.15
N THR A 71 0.08 10.08 -3.50
CA THR A 71 0.72 9.03 -4.32
C THR A 71 0.39 9.15 -5.81
N LEU A 72 -0.48 10.10 -6.15
CA LEU A 72 -0.97 10.39 -7.50
C LEU A 72 -0.54 11.78 -7.96
N HIS A 73 -0.38 11.94 -9.27
CA HIS A 73 -0.17 13.24 -9.89
C HIS A 73 -1.46 14.08 -9.80
N GLN A 74 -1.35 15.32 -9.34
CA GLN A 74 -2.53 16.18 -9.07
C GLN A 74 -3.41 16.40 -10.31
N THR A 75 -2.82 16.61 -11.49
CA THR A 75 -3.56 16.86 -12.73
C THR A 75 -4.04 15.58 -13.41
N THR A 76 -3.15 14.64 -13.73
CA THR A 76 -3.49 13.44 -14.52
C THR A 76 -4.11 12.32 -13.68
N ARG A 77 -4.00 12.38 -12.35
CA ARG A 77 -4.38 11.32 -11.40
C ARG A 77 -3.66 10.00 -11.64
N GLU A 78 -2.56 10.03 -12.38
CA GLU A 78 -1.71 8.87 -12.60
C GLU A 78 -0.78 8.64 -11.40
N PRO A 79 -0.36 7.39 -11.11
CA PRO A 79 0.60 7.11 -10.04
C PRO A 79 1.93 7.85 -10.25
N LEU A 80 2.46 8.44 -9.17
CA LEU A 80 3.80 9.05 -9.21
C LEU A 80 4.89 7.99 -9.49
N GLY A 81 6.06 8.44 -9.96
CA GLY A 81 7.14 7.54 -10.36
C GLY A 81 7.56 6.55 -9.26
N HIS A 82 7.63 6.99 -8.00
CA HIS A 82 7.94 6.11 -6.86
C HIS A 82 6.82 5.08 -6.61
N THR A 83 5.55 5.47 -6.78
CA THR A 83 4.38 4.58 -6.70
C THR A 83 4.42 3.51 -7.79
N MET A 84 4.75 3.91 -9.02
CA MET A 84 4.91 2.97 -10.14
C MET A 84 6.06 1.99 -9.91
N MET A 85 7.19 2.47 -9.38
CA MET A 85 8.33 1.60 -9.04
C MET A 85 7.97 0.58 -7.96
N ARG A 86 7.31 1.02 -6.89
CA ARG A 86 6.76 0.15 -5.83
C ARG A 86 5.87 -0.94 -6.43
N GLN A 87 4.90 -0.55 -7.25
CA GLN A 87 3.96 -1.49 -7.88
C GLN A 87 4.68 -2.50 -8.80
N ARG A 88 5.63 -2.04 -9.63
CA ARG A 88 6.40 -2.90 -10.53
C ARG A 88 7.26 -3.91 -9.77
N HIS A 89 7.85 -3.51 -8.65
CA HIS A 89 8.63 -4.41 -7.79
C HIS A 89 7.74 -5.48 -7.18
N LEU A 90 6.61 -5.08 -6.59
CA LEU A 90 5.69 -5.99 -5.91
C LEU A 90 5.02 -6.99 -6.87
N LYS A 91 4.69 -6.59 -8.11
CA LYS A 91 4.11 -7.47 -9.13
C LYS A 91 4.97 -8.70 -9.47
N ARG A 92 6.25 -8.72 -9.10
CA ARG A 92 7.12 -9.89 -9.28
C ARG A 92 6.83 -11.02 -8.29
N ARG A 93 6.12 -10.73 -7.19
CA ARG A 93 5.95 -11.62 -6.04
C ARG A 93 4.50 -11.73 -5.55
N PHE A 94 3.73 -10.68 -5.80
CA PHE A 94 2.36 -10.53 -5.34
C PHE A 94 1.44 -10.26 -6.53
N ALA A 95 0.19 -10.72 -6.43
CA ALA A 95 -0.88 -10.03 -7.15
C ALA A 95 -1.07 -8.64 -6.53
N VAL A 96 -1.21 -7.59 -7.33
CA VAL A 96 -1.27 -6.21 -6.82
C VAL A 96 -2.62 -5.58 -7.12
N ILE A 97 -3.34 -5.19 -6.08
CA ILE A 97 -4.60 -4.44 -6.14
C ILE A 97 -4.31 -2.98 -5.78
N ASN A 98 -4.83 -2.06 -6.58
CA ASN A 98 -4.70 -0.62 -6.34
C ASN A 98 -6.07 -0.10 -5.93
N VAL A 99 -6.13 0.56 -4.77
CA VAL A 99 -7.35 1.13 -4.22
C VAL A 99 -7.25 2.65 -4.27
N PRO A 100 -7.97 3.31 -5.18
CA PRO A 100 -8.06 4.77 -5.19
C PRO A 100 -8.74 5.25 -3.90
N GLY A 101 -8.11 6.21 -3.23
CA GLY A 101 -8.61 6.72 -1.95
C GLY A 101 -9.93 7.47 -2.09
N ASP A 102 -10.11 8.21 -3.18
CA ASP A 102 -11.36 8.90 -3.49
C ASP A 102 -12.54 7.92 -3.66
N THR A 103 -12.32 6.77 -4.28
CA THR A 103 -13.32 5.70 -4.32
C THR A 103 -13.56 5.13 -2.93
N TRP A 104 -12.52 4.67 -2.23
CA TRP A 104 -12.65 3.99 -0.94
C TRP A 104 -13.35 4.83 0.15
N GLU A 105 -13.03 6.12 0.22
CA GLU A 105 -13.60 7.03 1.20
C GLU A 105 -15.10 7.30 0.96
N THR A 106 -15.60 7.12 -0.27
CA THR A 106 -17.03 7.31 -0.60
C THR A 106 -17.90 6.08 -0.34
N LEU A 107 -17.29 4.91 -0.12
CA LEU A 107 -18.02 3.67 0.15
C LEU A 107 -18.46 3.59 1.62
N ASP A 108 -19.68 3.09 1.84
CA ASP A 108 -20.14 2.66 3.16
C ASP A 108 -19.52 1.29 3.53
N ASP A 109 -19.75 0.84 4.76
CA ASP A 109 -19.08 -0.36 5.27
C ASP A 109 -19.50 -1.63 4.52
N ASP A 110 -20.75 -1.73 4.07
CA ASP A 110 -21.23 -2.85 3.25
C ASP A 110 -20.59 -2.84 1.86
N ALA A 111 -20.50 -1.67 1.22
CA ALA A 111 -19.87 -1.53 -0.09
C ALA A 111 -18.34 -1.71 -0.03
N ARG A 112 -17.69 -1.32 1.08
CA ARG A 112 -16.25 -1.59 1.31
C ARG A 112 -15.97 -3.07 1.45
N ALA A 113 -16.88 -3.81 2.08
CA ALA A 113 -16.77 -5.24 2.20
C ALA A 113 -16.90 -5.92 0.83
N ALA A 114 -17.78 -5.42 -0.04
CA ALA A 114 -18.04 -6.00 -1.36
C ALA A 114 -17.05 -5.59 -2.48
N PHE A 115 -16.12 -4.66 -2.22
CA PHE A 115 -15.19 -4.07 -3.19
C PHE A 115 -13.92 -4.92 -3.42
#